data_AF-A0A6V7IZP8-F1
#
_entry.id   AF-A0A6V7IZP8-F1
#
_cell.length_a   1.000
_cell.length_b   1.000
_cell.length_c   1.000
_cell.angle_alpha   90.00
_cell.angle_beta   90.00
_cell.angle_gamma   90.00
#
_symmetry.space_group_name_H-M   'P 1'
#
loop_
_entity.id
_entity.type
_entity.pdbx_description
1 polymer ?
#
loop_
_entity_poly.entity_id
_entity_poly.type
_entity_poly.pdbx_seq_one_letter_code
_entity_poly.pdbx_strand_id
1 'polypeptide(L)'
;PTPPTPIHPCQPSPCGPNAQCRVINNSPSCSCLPQFTGSPPNCRPECISNSECSSHLACINSKCKDPCAGSCASNAECRVVSHAAMCMCPSGFTGDPFTQCSTAP
;
A
#
# COMPACT_ATOMS: atom_id res chain seq x y z
N PRO A 1 2.04 -45.77 -23.63
CA PRO A 1 2.10 -44.81 -22.50
C PRO A 1 2.99 -43.62 -22.88
N THR A 2 2.37 -42.48 -23.25
CA THR A 2 3.08 -41.22 -23.44
C THR A 2 3.65 -40.76 -22.10
N PRO A 3 4.94 -40.41 -22.00
CA PRO A 3 5.51 -39.89 -20.76
C PRO A 3 4.73 -38.62 -20.36
N PRO A 4 4.41 -38.44 -19.07
CA PRO A 4 3.74 -37.23 -18.62
C PRO A 4 4.62 -36.04 -19.02
N THR A 5 4.03 -35.12 -19.78
CA THR A 5 4.65 -33.85 -20.16
C THR A 5 5.26 -33.22 -18.91
N PRO A 6 6.49 -32.67 -18.94
CA PRO A 6 7.08 -32.05 -17.76
C PRO A 6 6.14 -30.95 -17.28
N ILE A 7 5.40 -31.24 -16.21
CA ILE A 7 4.42 -30.33 -15.65
C ILE A 7 5.24 -29.18 -15.12
N HIS A 8 5.14 -28.01 -15.77
CA HIS A 8 5.91 -26.86 -15.33
C HIS A 8 5.60 -26.64 -13.83
N PRO A 9 6.58 -26.64 -12.91
CA PRO A 9 6.31 -26.72 -11.47
C PRO A 9 5.40 -25.61 -10.92
N CYS A 10 5.27 -24.51 -11.68
CA CYS A 10 4.43 -23.35 -11.38
C CYS A 10 3.08 -23.33 -12.13
N GLN A 11 2.70 -24.37 -12.87
CA GLN A 11 1.44 -24.44 -13.62
C GLN A 11 0.72 -25.78 -13.37
N PRO A 12 -0.46 -25.76 -12.69
CA PRO A 12 -1.09 -24.61 -12.04
C PRO A 12 -0.26 -24.11 -10.83
N SER A 13 -0.35 -22.82 -10.49
CA SER A 13 0.50 -22.23 -9.44
C SER A 13 0.21 -22.84 -8.06
N PRO A 14 1.20 -23.47 -7.39
CA PRO A 14 1.02 -24.00 -6.04
C PRO A 14 1.10 -22.91 -4.95
N CYS A 15 1.50 -21.68 -5.31
CA CYS A 15 1.92 -20.65 -4.37
C CYS A 15 0.77 -19.79 -3.80
N GLY A 16 -0.47 -20.01 -4.24
CA GLY A 16 -1.62 -19.21 -3.79
C GLY A 16 -1.69 -17.80 -4.39
N PRO A 17 -2.74 -17.03 -4.03
CA PRO A 17 -2.93 -15.67 -4.52
C PRO A 17 -1.86 -14.72 -3.97
N ASN A 18 -1.54 -13.67 -4.74
CA ASN A 18 -0.55 -12.65 -4.40
C ASN A 18 0.89 -13.17 -4.15
N ALA A 19 1.18 -14.39 -4.62
CA ALA A 19 2.50 -14.98 -4.60
C ALA A 19 3.04 -15.22 -6.01
N GLN A 20 4.33 -14.97 -6.20
CA GLN A 20 5.08 -15.31 -7.39
C GLN A 20 5.68 -16.71 -7.23
N CYS A 21 5.41 -17.59 -8.21
CA CYS A 21 6.10 -18.86 -8.34
C CYS A 21 7.32 -18.70 -9.25
N ARG A 22 8.50 -19.13 -8.77
CA ARG A 22 9.74 -19.21 -9.53
C ARG A 22 10.27 -20.63 -9.48
N VAL A 23 10.74 -21.17 -10.60
CA VAL A 23 11.37 -22.49 -10.62
C VAL A 23 12.84 -22.34 -10.23
N ILE A 24 13.24 -22.96 -9.11
CA ILE A 24 14.63 -22.98 -8.63
C ILE A 24 15.02 -24.45 -8.48
N ASN A 25 16.09 -24.89 -9.15
CA ASN A 25 16.54 -26.30 -9.16
C ASN A 25 15.42 -27.30 -9.51
N ASN A 26 14.67 -27.05 -10.59
CA ASN A 26 13.52 -27.86 -11.02
C ASN A 26 12.37 -27.98 -9.99
N SER A 27 12.40 -27.20 -8.91
CA SER A 27 11.36 -27.18 -7.87
C SER A 27 10.63 -25.84 -7.84
N PRO A 28 9.34 -25.81 -7.47
CA PRO A 28 8.60 -24.55 -7.33
C PRO A 28 9.03 -23.84 -6.03
N SER A 29 9.50 -22.61 -6.17
CA SER A 29 9.78 -21.70 -5.06
C SER A 29 8.75 -20.58 -5.06
N CYS A 30 8.09 -20.40 -3.92
CA CYS A 30 7.05 -19.39 -3.75
C CYS A 30 7.59 -18.22 -2.96
N SER A 31 7.36 -17.01 -3.46
CA SER A 31 7.62 -15.77 -2.72
C SER A 31 6.45 -14.81 -2.88
N CYS A 32 6.15 -13.99 -1.87
CA CYS A 32 5.10 -12.98 -2.02
C CYS A 32 5.47 -11.95 -3.10
N LEU A 33 4.47 -11.42 -3.82
CA LEU A 33 4.68 -10.34 -4.77
C LEU A 33 5.23 -9.09 -4.06
N PRO A 34 5.92 -8.18 -4.78
CA PRO A 34 6.29 -6.89 -4.23
C PRO A 34 5.05 -6.19 -3.67
N GLN A 35 5.14 -5.66 -2.45
CA GLN A 35 4.04 -5.07 -1.65
C GLN A 35 3.20 -6.04 -0.81
N PHE A 36 3.43 -7.35 -0.92
CA PHE A 36 2.82 -8.35 -0.05
C PHE A 36 3.85 -8.92 0.92
N THR A 37 3.44 -9.13 2.16
CA THR A 37 4.24 -9.65 3.26
C THR A 37 3.67 -10.99 3.75
N GLY A 38 4.46 -11.70 4.57
CA GLY A 38 4.11 -13.00 5.11
C GLY A 38 4.71 -14.16 4.31
N SER A 39 4.07 -15.33 4.41
CA SER A 39 4.54 -16.57 3.79
C SER A 39 3.49 -17.14 2.84
N PRO A 40 3.84 -17.46 1.59
CA PRO A 40 2.95 -18.15 0.67
C PRO A 40 2.39 -19.44 1.30
N PRO A 41 1.11 -19.80 1.07
CA PRO A 41 0.14 -19.14 0.19
C PRO A 41 -0.62 -17.97 0.82
N ASN A 42 -0.33 -17.62 2.07
CA ASN A 42 -1.02 -16.57 2.83
C ASN A 42 -0.32 -15.22 2.71
N CYS A 43 0.06 -14.83 1.49
CA CYS A 43 0.61 -13.50 1.25
C CYS A 43 -0.47 -12.45 1.49
N ARG A 44 -0.19 -11.51 2.40
CA ARG A 44 -1.11 -10.42 2.76
C ARG A 44 -0.49 -9.08 2.38
N PRO A 45 -1.30 -8.06 2.06
CA PRO A 45 -0.77 -6.71 1.88
C PRO A 45 -0.13 -6.20 3.17
N GLU A 46 0.63 -5.10 3.07
CA GLU A 46 1.21 -4.42 4.24
C GLU A 46 0.13 -3.95 5.23
N CYS A 47 -1.01 -3.50 4.71
CA CYS A 47 -2.20 -3.17 5.48
C CYS A 47 -3.48 -3.48 4.68
N ILE A 48 -4.56 -3.79 5.38
CA ILE A 48 -5.94 -3.89 4.88
C ILE A 48 -6.78 -2.76 5.47
N SER A 49 -6.47 -2.35 6.70
CA SER A 49 -7.14 -1.27 7.43
C SER A 49 -6.14 -0.23 7.93
N ASN A 50 -6.61 1.00 8.11
CA ASN A 50 -5.84 2.10 8.68
C ASN A 50 -5.26 1.75 10.06
N SER A 51 -5.96 0.96 10.86
CA SER A 51 -5.52 0.53 12.20
C SER A 51 -4.26 -0.34 12.21
N GLU A 52 -3.86 -0.91 11.06
CA GLU A 52 -2.61 -1.66 10.92
C GLU A 52 -1.41 -0.73 10.67
N CYS A 53 -1.67 0.53 10.33
CA CYS A 53 -0.65 1.55 10.14
C CYS A 53 -0.39 2.33 11.42
N SER A 54 0.75 3.01 11.49
CA SER A 54 1.02 3.96 12.57
C SER A 54 0.02 5.12 12.53
N SER A 55 -0.17 5.83 13.65
CA SER A 55 -1.18 6.89 13.80
C SER A 55 -1.04 8.06 12.80
N HIS A 56 0.17 8.26 12.26
CA HIS A 56 0.52 9.27 11.27
C HIS A 56 0.51 8.76 9.82
N LEU A 57 0.09 7.52 9.58
CA LEU A 57 0.00 6.90 8.26
C LEU A 57 -1.42 6.40 8.00
N ALA A 58 -1.78 6.21 6.74
CA ALA A 58 -3.06 5.65 6.32
C ALA A 58 -2.84 4.47 5.39
N CYS A 59 -3.78 3.53 5.38
CA CYS A 59 -3.73 2.40 4.47
C CYS A 59 -4.20 2.84 3.08
N ILE A 60 -3.26 3.14 2.19
CA ILE A 60 -3.51 3.67 0.85
C ILE A 60 -2.92 2.70 -0.17
N ASN A 61 -3.78 2.08 -0.99
CA ASN A 61 -3.38 1.03 -1.94
C ASN A 61 -2.64 -0.10 -1.23
N SER A 62 -3.20 -0.62 -0.14
CA SER A 62 -2.65 -1.76 0.60
C SER A 62 -1.25 -1.53 1.20
N LYS A 63 -0.91 -0.25 1.41
CA LYS A 63 0.38 0.19 1.95
C LYS A 63 0.20 1.32 2.95
N CYS A 64 0.96 1.34 4.04
CA CYS A 64 0.95 2.46 4.96
C CYS A 64 1.71 3.63 4.35
N LYS A 65 0.97 4.68 3.98
CA LYS A 65 1.50 5.89 3.36
C LYS A 65 1.01 7.12 4.11
N ASP A 66 1.79 8.19 4.01
CA ASP A 66 1.38 9.48 4.58
C ASP A 66 0.16 10.02 3.80
N PRO A 67 -1.01 10.17 4.43
CA PRO A 67 -2.17 10.73 3.76
C PRO A 67 -2.01 12.22 3.45
N CYS A 68 -1.05 12.94 4.04
CA CYS A 68 -0.80 14.36 3.75
C CYS A 68 -0.18 14.61 2.38
N ALA A 69 0.57 13.63 1.85
CA ALA A 69 1.28 13.78 0.59
C ALA A 69 0.30 13.92 -0.59
N GLY A 70 0.07 15.17 -1.03
CA GLY A 70 -0.82 15.49 -2.15
C GLY A 70 -2.28 15.76 -1.76
N SER A 71 -2.60 15.84 -0.47
CA SER A 71 -3.97 16.08 0.00
C SER A 71 -4.30 17.55 0.26
N CYS A 72 -3.32 18.35 0.70
CA CYS A 72 -3.54 19.75 1.07
C CYS A 72 -2.93 20.73 0.06
N ALA A 73 -3.46 21.96 0.03
CA ALA A 73 -2.92 23.04 -0.79
C ALA A 73 -1.50 23.46 -0.34
N SER A 74 -0.72 24.07 -1.23
CA SER A 74 0.70 24.41 -1.00
C SER A 74 0.97 25.32 0.20
N ASN A 75 -0.03 26.10 0.64
CA ASN A 75 0.05 27.02 1.78
C ASN A 75 -0.81 26.59 2.96
N ALA A 76 -1.27 25.33 2.97
CA ALA A 76 -2.01 24.75 4.07
C ALA A 76 -1.09 23.87 4.92
N GLU A 77 -1.29 23.88 6.23
CA GLU A 77 -0.68 22.94 7.16
C GLU A 77 -1.47 21.62 7.10
N CYS A 78 -0.76 20.51 6.88
CA CYS A 78 -1.36 19.18 6.97
C CYS A 78 -1.05 18.52 8.31
N ARG A 79 -2.07 17.97 8.94
CA ARG A 79 -1.95 17.13 10.13
C ARG A 79 -2.66 15.82 9.91
N VAL A 80 -2.04 14.71 10.29
CA VAL A 80 -2.69 13.41 10.25
C VAL A 80 -3.45 13.18 11.54
N VAL A 81 -4.77 13.02 11.45
CA VAL A 81 -5.65 12.76 12.60
C VAL A 81 -6.47 11.52 12.30
N SER A 82 -6.32 10.49 13.13
CA SER A 82 -7.02 9.20 12.94
C SER A 82 -6.80 8.60 11.54
N HIS A 83 -5.56 8.60 11.05
CA HIS A 83 -5.20 8.13 9.71
C HIS A 83 -5.84 8.91 8.55
N ALA A 84 -6.39 10.10 8.80
CA ALA A 84 -6.91 10.98 7.77
C ALA A 84 -6.09 12.27 7.69
N ALA A 85 -5.91 12.79 6.49
CA ALA A 85 -5.31 14.11 6.30
C ALA A 85 -6.30 15.20 6.70
N MET A 86 -5.92 16.03 7.66
CA MET A 86 -6.60 17.27 7.99
C MET A 86 -5.76 18.43 7.48
N CYS A 87 -6.34 19.20 6.57
CA CYS A 87 -5.74 20.41 6.04
C CYS A 87 -6.31 21.62 6.79
N MET A 88 -5.44 22.53 7.21
CA MET A 88 -5.82 23.77 7.89
C MET A 88 -4.96 24.93 7.41
N CYS A 89 -5.55 26.12 7.27
CA CYS A 89 -4.75 27.31 6.97
C CYS A 89 -3.97 27.73 8.22
N PRO A 90 -2.66 27.99 8.11
CA PRO A 90 -1.86 28.44 9.25
C PRO A 90 -2.28 29.82 9.72
N SER A 91 -1.86 30.20 10.93
CA SER A 91 -2.17 31.51 11.53
C SER A 91 -1.82 32.67 10.60
N GLY A 92 -2.77 33.59 10.39
CA GLY A 92 -2.61 34.71 9.45
C GLY A 92 -3.02 34.38 8.01
N PHE A 93 -3.50 33.16 7.75
CA PHE A 93 -4.10 32.76 6.47
C PHE A 93 -5.56 32.38 6.65
N THR A 94 -6.35 32.54 5.60
CA THR A 94 -7.77 32.19 5.51
C THR A 94 -8.09 31.65 4.11
N GLY A 95 -9.23 30.98 3.94
CA GLY A 95 -9.64 30.36 2.69
C GLY A 95 -9.90 28.86 2.84
N ASP A 96 -9.77 28.14 1.73
CA ASP A 96 -9.98 26.69 1.67
C ASP A 96 -8.63 25.96 1.71
N PRO A 97 -8.33 25.16 2.76
CA PRO A 97 -7.04 24.49 2.88
C PRO A 97 -6.81 23.35 1.88
N PHE A 98 -7.84 22.91 1.14
CA PHE A 98 -7.71 21.95 0.04
C PHE A 98 -7.45 22.63 -1.31
N THR A 99 -7.92 23.88 -1.46
CA THR A 99 -7.79 24.63 -2.71
C THR A 99 -6.66 25.66 -2.63
N GLN A 100 -6.75 26.60 -1.69
CA GLN A 100 -5.74 27.64 -1.45
C GLN A 100 -5.99 28.37 -0.13
N CYS A 101 -4.93 28.51 0.67
CA CYS A 101 -4.88 29.47 1.77
C CYS A 101 -4.26 30.78 1.29
N SER A 102 -4.93 31.90 1.54
CA SER A 102 -4.47 33.27 1.26
C SER A 102 -4.26 34.05 2.56
N THR A 103 -3.41 35.07 2.55
CA THR A 103 -3.21 35.95 3.72
C THR A 103 -4.55 36.56 4.16
N ALA A 104 -4.86 36.46 5.45
CA ALA A 104 -6.04 37.08 6.02
C ALA A 104 -5.96 38.61 5.88
N PRO A 105 -7.06 39.29 5.52
CA PRO A 105 -7.10 40.76 5.40
C PRO A 105 -6.85 41.49 6.73
#